data_AF-A0A0N4YSV7-F1
#
_entry.id   AF-A0A0N4YSV7-F1
#
_cell.length_a   1.000
_cell.length_b   1.000
_cell.length_c   1.000
_cell.angle_alpha   90.00
_cell.angle_beta   90.00
_cell.angle_gamma   90.00
#
_symmetry.space_group_name_H-M   'P 1'
#
loop_
_entity.id
_entity.type
_entity.pdbx_description
1 polymer ?
#
loop_
_entity_poly.entity_id
_entity_poly.type
_entity_poly.pdbx_seq_one_letter_code
_entity_poly.pdbx_strand_id
1 'polypeptide(L)'
;MATRRRIVDTGKWIFAAARKSVTSGQIEDTGEVDGLFTAVAIFKSKSPAQLEEYDRRNVGDGRMGFRVQQLIIRHATVFAVLPKGIVSLPLSSCHTVTSCSACISSPDPMCQWCTAVGKCTTANLCPSATASVCPLQNGPPSPTSLSVDDIRNITLPVKHLPQPDGFSYVCVFGSASSPASWTVDGVSCGLPVLRSSAADLPPSITDSLALSTSISSYRIVEHNFTVYNCGAFMTDCFQPEFFQAMVKCEAIKLNYPDLLPNITAPLEFIHGNDVIDRTEVSIYSCSLLAGDCSSCVFASARWGCSWCSGRCSHDCPQPSEDVICDRPQIVSVRPPNAIIHPIPPSGHANKTSQRKLNC
;
A
#
# COMPACT_ATOMS: atom_id res chain seq x y z
N MET A 1 -28.66 -10.04 59.45
CA MET A 1 -30.02 -10.41 58.97
C MET A 1 -29.92 -10.89 57.53
N ALA A 2 -30.46 -12.07 57.24
CA ALA A 2 -30.24 -12.79 55.98
C ALA A 2 -30.71 -11.99 54.74
N THR A 3 -29.75 -11.51 53.95
CA THR A 3 -30.04 -10.92 52.65
C THR A 3 -30.53 -12.02 51.72
N ARG A 4 -31.84 -12.09 51.47
CA ARG A 4 -32.42 -13.00 50.45
C ARG A 4 -31.71 -12.76 49.12
N ARG A 5 -30.85 -13.69 48.71
CA ARG A 5 -30.20 -13.73 47.41
C ARG A 5 -31.23 -14.20 46.39
N ARG A 6 -31.46 -13.45 45.31
CA ARG A 6 -32.18 -13.97 44.15
C ARG A 6 -31.18 -14.58 43.19
N ILE A 7 -31.49 -15.76 42.66
CA ILE A 7 -30.58 -16.58 41.87
C ILE A 7 -31.15 -16.74 40.45
N VAL A 8 -30.30 -16.68 39.43
CA VAL A 8 -30.59 -17.05 38.05
C VAL A 8 -29.54 -18.04 37.57
N ASP A 9 -29.99 -19.18 37.05
CA ASP A 9 -29.14 -20.18 36.40
C ASP A 9 -29.20 -20.00 34.88
N THR A 10 -28.04 -19.90 34.25
CA THR A 10 -27.88 -19.76 32.79
C THR A 10 -27.38 -21.06 32.14
N GLY A 11 -27.30 -22.16 32.87
CA GLY A 11 -26.80 -23.47 32.43
C GLY A 11 -25.28 -23.63 32.50
N LYS A 12 -24.51 -22.54 32.41
CA LYS A 12 -23.05 -22.52 32.64
C LYS A 12 -22.65 -21.81 33.93
N TRP A 13 -23.43 -20.82 34.38
CA TRP A 13 -23.13 -19.98 35.53
C TRP A 13 -24.39 -19.63 36.31
N ILE A 14 -24.22 -19.57 37.63
CA ILE A 14 -25.23 -19.14 38.59
C ILE A 14 -24.93 -17.71 38.98
N PHE A 15 -25.87 -16.81 38.75
CA PHE A 15 -25.79 -15.41 39.14
C PHE A 15 -26.70 -15.16 40.33
N ALA A 16 -26.23 -14.36 41.28
CA ALA A 16 -27.07 -13.90 42.37
C ALA A 16 -26.91 -12.40 42.62
N ALA A 17 -28.00 -11.74 42.99
CA ALA A 17 -27.97 -10.34 43.42
C ALA A 17 -28.39 -10.23 44.89
N ALA A 18 -27.67 -9.41 45.64
CA ALA A 18 -27.95 -9.16 47.05
C ALA A 18 -27.83 -7.67 47.37
N ARG A 19 -28.59 -7.23 48.36
CA ARG A 19 -28.48 -5.89 48.94
C ARG A 19 -27.30 -5.86 49.90
N LYS A 20 -26.42 -4.86 49.78
CA LYS A 20 -25.30 -4.66 50.68
C LYS A 20 -25.36 -3.24 51.25
N SER A 21 -25.21 -3.12 52.55
CA SER A 21 -25.11 -1.83 53.23
C SER A 21 -23.72 -1.26 53.02
N VAL A 22 -23.62 0.02 52.63
CA VAL A 22 -22.36 0.76 52.53
C VAL A 22 -22.29 1.75 53.68
N THR A 23 -21.20 1.71 54.45
CA THR A 23 -20.89 2.70 55.49
C THR A 23 -20.26 3.94 54.86
N SER A 24 -20.60 5.12 55.40
CA SER A 24 -20.34 6.48 54.88
C SER A 24 -18.90 6.80 54.41
N GLY A 25 -17.88 6.02 54.80
CA GLY A 25 -16.46 6.34 54.56
C GLY A 25 -15.91 6.13 53.14
N GLN A 26 -16.74 5.97 52.10
CA GLN A 26 -16.28 5.72 50.73
C GLN A 26 -16.86 6.66 49.66
N ILE A 27 -17.48 7.76 50.09
CA ILE A 27 -18.00 8.80 49.19
C ILE A 27 -17.31 10.11 49.56
N GLU A 28 -16.22 10.43 48.86
CA GLU A 28 -15.77 11.82 48.79
C GLU A 28 -16.81 12.61 47.98
N ASP A 29 -17.31 13.66 48.60
CA ASP A 29 -18.05 14.77 48.01
C ASP A 29 -19.55 14.56 47.72
N THR A 30 -20.35 14.38 48.77
CA THR A 30 -21.67 15.05 48.91
C THR A 30 -22.08 15.06 50.38
N GLY A 31 -22.44 16.24 50.91
CA GLY A 31 -22.72 16.49 52.33
C GLY A 31 -23.66 15.51 53.05
N GLU A 32 -23.23 15.17 54.26
CA GLU A 32 -23.88 14.48 55.39
C GLU A 32 -25.42 14.36 55.36
N VAL A 33 -25.93 13.11 55.37
CA VAL A 33 -27.02 12.65 56.27
C VAL A 33 -26.88 11.13 56.43
N ASP A 34 -26.99 10.63 57.68
CA ASP A 34 -27.11 9.22 58.09
C ASP A 34 -28.12 8.40 57.27
N GLY A 35 -27.71 7.97 56.08
CA GLY A 35 -28.49 7.16 55.16
C GLY A 35 -27.77 5.86 54.91
N LEU A 36 -28.40 4.73 55.25
CA LEU A 36 -27.95 3.40 54.86
C LEU A 36 -27.98 3.29 53.33
N PHE A 37 -26.89 3.62 52.66
CA PHE A 37 -26.76 3.44 51.22
C PHE A 37 -26.84 1.95 50.92
N THR A 38 -27.74 1.56 50.02
CA THR A 38 -27.85 0.17 49.60
C THR A 38 -27.15 0.02 48.26
N ALA A 39 -26.01 -0.66 48.25
CA ALA A 39 -25.42 -1.16 47.02
C ALA A 39 -26.09 -2.47 46.61
N VAL A 40 -26.11 -2.75 45.31
CA VAL A 40 -26.41 -4.06 44.76
C VAL A 40 -25.11 -4.78 44.50
N ALA A 41 -24.85 -5.83 45.27
CA ALA A 41 -23.74 -6.74 45.05
C ALA A 41 -24.21 -7.87 44.13
N ILE A 42 -23.47 -8.08 43.05
CA ILE A 42 -23.66 -9.14 42.06
C ILE A 42 -22.64 -10.24 42.38
N PHE A 43 -23.10 -11.48 42.44
CA PHE A 43 -22.30 -12.67 42.72
C PHE A 43 -22.37 -13.63 41.54
N LYS A 44 -21.29 -14.37 41.30
CA LYS A 44 -21.22 -15.41 40.27
C LYS A 44 -20.65 -16.72 40.82
N SER A 45 -21.05 -17.86 40.25
CA SER A 45 -20.37 -19.14 40.49
C SER A 45 -20.60 -20.18 39.39
N LYS A 46 -19.65 -21.11 39.24
CA LYS A 46 -19.81 -22.37 38.49
C LYS A 46 -20.51 -23.46 39.32
N SER A 47 -20.65 -23.27 40.63
CA SER A 47 -21.26 -24.22 41.55
C SER A 47 -22.11 -23.49 42.60
N PRO A 48 -23.29 -24.00 43.00
CA PRO A 48 -24.13 -23.34 44.01
C PRO A 48 -23.42 -23.10 45.36
N ALA A 49 -22.35 -23.83 45.65
CA ALA A 49 -21.67 -23.83 46.94
C ALA A 49 -20.62 -22.70 47.14
N GLN A 50 -20.16 -22.04 46.07
CA GLN A 50 -19.08 -21.03 46.15
C GLN A 50 -19.44 -19.75 45.39
N LEU A 51 -20.34 -18.94 45.94
CA LEU A 51 -20.71 -17.63 45.38
C LEU A 51 -19.68 -16.57 45.78
N GLU A 52 -18.94 -16.05 44.79
CA GLU A 52 -18.00 -14.93 44.98
C GLU A 52 -18.63 -13.61 44.54
N GLU A 53 -18.34 -12.53 45.27
CA GLU A 53 -18.79 -11.17 44.89
C GLU A 53 -18.03 -10.76 43.63
N TYR A 54 -18.77 -10.56 42.56
CA TYR A 54 -18.24 -10.25 41.24
C TYR A 54 -18.19 -8.74 40.97
N ASP A 55 -19.26 -8.03 41.35
CA ASP A 55 -19.39 -6.61 41.11
C ASP A 55 -20.25 -5.98 42.22
N ARG A 56 -20.06 -4.69 42.48
CA ARG A 56 -20.86 -3.91 43.41
C ARG A 56 -21.20 -2.57 42.79
N ARG A 57 -22.51 -2.29 42.73
CA ARG A 57 -23.01 -1.03 42.17
C ARG A 57 -23.84 -0.28 43.18
N ASN A 58 -23.47 0.98 43.41
CA ASN A 58 -24.27 1.88 44.22
C ASN A 58 -25.55 2.22 43.44
N VAL A 59 -26.69 2.22 44.11
CA VAL A 59 -27.99 2.53 43.50
C VAL A 59 -28.74 3.55 44.34
N GLY A 60 -29.43 4.45 43.64
CA GLY A 60 -30.24 5.51 44.23
C GLY A 60 -29.58 6.88 44.14
N ASP A 61 -30.44 7.89 44.20
CA ASP A 61 -30.09 9.30 44.18
C ASP A 61 -31.11 10.08 45.05
N GLY A 62 -30.93 11.40 45.17
CA GLY A 62 -31.84 12.25 45.94
C GLY A 62 -33.29 12.26 45.45
N ARG A 63 -33.57 11.83 44.21
CA ARG A 63 -34.92 11.82 43.60
C ARG A 63 -35.63 10.49 43.82
N MET A 64 -34.93 9.38 43.62
CA MET A 64 -35.45 8.01 43.69
C MET A 64 -35.38 7.42 45.11
N GLY A 65 -34.51 7.98 45.95
CA GLY A 65 -34.16 7.47 47.28
C GLY A 65 -32.99 6.47 47.22
N PHE A 66 -32.40 6.15 48.37
CA PHE A 66 -31.17 5.33 48.46
C PHE A 66 -31.42 3.89 48.96
N ARG A 67 -32.68 3.53 49.23
CA ARG A 67 -33.06 2.25 49.85
C ARG A 67 -33.59 1.25 48.82
N VAL A 68 -32.92 0.12 48.61
CA VAL A 68 -33.45 -0.94 47.73
C VAL A 68 -34.56 -1.74 48.42
N GLN A 69 -35.79 -1.52 47.99
CA GLN A 69 -36.99 -2.21 48.50
C GLN A 69 -37.07 -3.64 47.98
N GLN A 70 -36.84 -3.83 46.67
CA GLN A 70 -36.92 -5.13 46.01
C GLN A 70 -35.84 -5.27 44.93
N LEU A 71 -35.28 -6.46 44.79
CA LEU A 71 -34.45 -6.84 43.64
C LEU A 71 -35.25 -7.81 42.77
N ILE A 72 -35.28 -7.60 41.47
CA ILE A 72 -35.92 -8.47 40.49
C ILE A 72 -34.86 -8.80 39.43
N ILE A 73 -34.68 -10.07 39.08
CA ILE A 73 -33.75 -10.46 38.02
C ILE A 73 -34.57 -10.99 36.86
N ARG A 74 -34.32 -10.48 35.65
CA ARG A 74 -34.96 -10.90 34.40
C ARG A 74 -33.89 -11.02 33.32
N HIS A 75 -33.76 -12.19 32.72
CA HIS A 75 -32.71 -12.49 31.73
C HIS A 75 -31.31 -12.12 32.28
N ALA A 76 -30.64 -11.14 31.68
CA ALA A 76 -29.32 -10.67 32.06
C ALA A 76 -29.33 -9.31 32.81
N THR A 77 -30.47 -8.91 33.38
CA THR A 77 -30.62 -7.59 34.02
C THR A 77 -31.22 -7.71 35.42
N VAL A 78 -30.64 -6.96 36.37
CA VAL A 78 -31.11 -6.79 37.74
C VAL A 78 -31.83 -5.46 37.84
N PHE A 79 -33.11 -5.49 38.19
CA PHE A 79 -33.91 -4.32 38.50
C PHE A 79 -33.95 -4.11 40.01
N ALA A 80 -33.44 -2.97 40.46
CA ALA A 80 -33.54 -2.52 41.83
C ALA A 80 -34.73 -1.56 41.94
N VAL A 81 -35.73 -1.93 42.73
CA VAL A 81 -36.89 -1.08 43.05
C VAL A 81 -36.53 -0.23 44.26
N LEU A 82 -36.58 1.09 44.08
CA LEU A 82 -36.35 2.13 45.09
C LEU A 82 -37.68 2.80 45.44
N PRO A 83 -37.76 3.60 46.53
CA PRO A 83 -39.03 4.13 47.01
C PRO A 83 -39.80 4.98 46.00
N LYS A 84 -39.09 5.67 45.10
CA LYS A 84 -39.68 6.58 44.11
C LYS A 84 -39.27 6.25 42.67
N GLY A 85 -38.68 5.08 42.42
CA GLY A 85 -38.17 4.73 41.09
C GLY A 85 -37.62 3.31 40.97
N ILE A 86 -37.19 2.95 39.77
CA ILE A 86 -36.58 1.65 39.47
C ILE A 86 -35.28 1.89 38.70
N VAL A 87 -34.20 1.22 39.09
CA VAL A 87 -32.91 1.26 38.39
C VAL A 87 -32.63 -0.11 37.76
N SER A 88 -32.27 -0.13 36.48
CA SER A 88 -31.84 -1.34 35.77
C SER A 88 -30.31 -1.45 35.74
N LEU A 89 -29.78 -2.57 36.20
CA LEU A 89 -28.36 -2.89 36.25
C LEU A 89 -28.09 -4.15 35.41
N PRO A 90 -27.33 -4.08 34.30
CA PRO A 90 -26.95 -5.28 33.55
C PRO A 90 -26.07 -6.21 34.40
N LEU A 91 -26.25 -7.52 34.34
CA LEU A 91 -25.44 -8.49 35.12
C LEU A 91 -23.97 -8.48 34.72
N SER A 92 -23.68 -8.17 33.45
CA SER A 92 -22.33 -8.08 32.90
C SER A 92 -21.91 -6.63 32.70
N SER A 93 -20.65 -6.32 32.97
CA SER A 93 -20.04 -5.02 32.69
C SER A 93 -19.18 -5.02 31.43
N CYS A 94 -19.37 -5.98 30.50
CA CYS A 94 -18.51 -6.16 29.33
C CYS A 94 -18.29 -4.88 28.49
N HIS A 95 -19.29 -4.00 28.44
CA HIS A 95 -19.23 -2.73 27.70
C HIS A 95 -18.10 -1.79 28.18
N THR A 96 -17.59 -1.95 29.40
CA THR A 96 -16.45 -1.16 29.91
C THR A 96 -15.13 -1.59 29.27
N VAL A 97 -15.08 -2.78 28.66
CA VAL A 97 -13.90 -3.33 28.01
C VAL A 97 -13.97 -3.08 26.51
N THR A 98 -13.07 -2.26 26.00
CA THR A 98 -13.06 -1.80 24.60
C THR A 98 -12.12 -2.60 23.70
N SER A 99 -11.10 -3.25 24.26
CA SER A 99 -10.13 -4.03 23.50
C SER A 99 -10.47 -5.52 23.49
N CYS A 100 -10.25 -6.17 22.35
CA CYS A 100 -10.43 -7.61 22.22
C CYS A 100 -9.56 -8.40 23.20
N SER A 101 -8.27 -8.05 23.31
CA SER A 101 -7.34 -8.78 24.19
C SER A 101 -7.75 -8.71 25.66
N ALA A 102 -8.21 -7.54 26.11
CA ALA A 102 -8.73 -7.34 27.46
C ALA A 102 -10.08 -8.06 27.66
N CYS A 103 -10.92 -8.12 26.63
CA CYS A 103 -12.21 -8.82 26.69
C CYS A 103 -12.05 -10.32 26.85
N ILE A 104 -11.16 -10.94 26.06
CA ILE A 104 -10.90 -12.38 26.13
C ILE A 104 -10.16 -12.77 27.41
N SER A 105 -9.31 -11.87 27.91
CA SER A 105 -8.63 -12.03 29.20
C SER A 105 -9.50 -11.63 30.40
N SER A 106 -10.74 -11.22 30.16
CA SER A 106 -11.63 -10.76 31.21
C SER A 106 -11.95 -11.92 32.17
N PRO A 107 -11.90 -11.69 33.49
CA PRO A 107 -12.36 -12.68 34.46
C PRO A 107 -13.88 -12.88 34.42
N ASP A 108 -14.63 -12.04 33.69
CA ASP A 108 -16.06 -12.21 33.46
C ASP A 108 -16.32 -13.29 32.42
N PRO A 109 -16.87 -14.45 32.80
CA PRO A 109 -17.17 -15.53 31.86
C PRO A 109 -18.32 -15.23 30.90
N MET A 110 -19.13 -14.18 31.17
CA MET A 110 -20.16 -13.74 30.25
C MET A 110 -19.58 -12.91 29.11
N CYS A 111 -18.41 -12.30 29.31
CA CYS A 111 -17.80 -11.42 28.32
C CYS A 111 -17.09 -12.22 27.24
N GLN A 112 -17.48 -11.94 26.00
CA GLN A 112 -16.88 -12.50 24.82
C GLN A 112 -16.73 -11.40 23.76
N TRP A 113 -15.76 -11.56 22.89
CA TRP A 113 -15.54 -10.58 21.83
C TRP A 113 -16.48 -10.82 20.65
N CYS A 114 -17.23 -9.79 20.27
CA CYS A 114 -18.12 -9.82 19.12
C CYS A 114 -17.44 -9.13 17.93
N THR A 115 -16.74 -9.90 17.09
CA THR A 115 -15.99 -9.36 15.94
C THR A 115 -16.88 -8.61 14.95
N ALA A 116 -18.12 -9.06 14.77
CA ALA A 116 -19.09 -8.41 13.88
C ALA A 116 -19.35 -6.94 14.26
N VAL A 117 -19.37 -6.62 15.55
CA VAL A 117 -19.63 -5.26 16.07
C VAL A 117 -18.36 -4.57 16.56
N GLY A 118 -17.31 -5.32 16.87
CA GLY A 118 -16.06 -4.81 17.43
C GLY A 118 -16.18 -4.36 18.88
N LYS A 119 -16.96 -5.09 19.69
CA LYS A 119 -17.20 -4.77 21.10
C LYS A 119 -17.18 -6.02 21.96
N CYS A 120 -16.85 -5.83 23.24
CA CYS A 120 -16.99 -6.86 24.25
C CYS A 120 -18.45 -6.92 24.73
N THR A 121 -19.12 -8.04 24.46
CA THR A 121 -20.55 -8.22 24.79
C THR A 121 -20.77 -9.61 25.39
N THR A 122 -22.00 -9.90 25.77
CA THR A 122 -22.40 -11.28 26.08
C THR A 122 -22.78 -12.03 24.81
N ALA A 123 -22.64 -13.36 24.82
CA ALA A 123 -22.95 -14.23 23.68
C ALA A 123 -24.29 -13.91 23.01
N ASN A 124 -25.33 -13.71 23.83
CA ASN A 124 -26.70 -13.52 23.36
C ASN A 124 -26.97 -12.13 22.73
N LEU A 125 -26.06 -11.18 22.93
CA LEU A 125 -26.18 -9.81 22.40
C LEU A 125 -25.36 -9.61 21.12
N CYS A 126 -24.53 -10.58 20.73
CA CYS A 126 -23.81 -10.51 19.47
C CYS A 126 -24.74 -10.98 18.33
N PRO A 127 -24.85 -10.23 17.22
CA PRO A 127 -25.66 -10.65 16.07
C PRO A 127 -25.07 -11.86 15.32
N SER A 128 -23.84 -12.25 15.64
CA SER A 128 -23.12 -13.36 15.02
C SER A 128 -22.41 -14.18 16.11
N ALA A 129 -21.76 -15.27 15.73
CA ALA A 129 -20.98 -16.08 16.66
C ALA A 129 -19.87 -15.25 17.32
N THR A 130 -19.74 -15.35 18.64
CA THR A 130 -18.66 -14.71 19.38
C THR A 130 -17.34 -15.45 19.20
N ALA A 131 -16.24 -14.70 19.14
CA ALA A 131 -14.91 -15.26 18.94
C ALA A 131 -14.19 -15.45 20.29
N SER A 132 -13.57 -16.61 20.46
CA SER A 132 -12.70 -16.92 21.62
C SER A 132 -11.23 -16.54 21.37
N VAL A 133 -10.89 -16.09 20.16
CA VAL A 133 -9.56 -15.63 19.76
C VAL A 133 -9.72 -14.32 19.01
N CYS A 134 -8.84 -13.36 19.29
CA CYS A 134 -8.87 -12.07 18.60
C CYS A 134 -8.34 -12.20 17.16
N PRO A 135 -8.95 -11.50 16.20
CA PRO A 135 -8.32 -11.26 14.92
C PRO A 135 -6.99 -10.52 15.13
N LEU A 136 -5.92 -10.97 14.47
CA LEU A 136 -4.60 -10.40 14.59
C LEU A 136 -4.01 -10.12 13.20
N GLN A 137 -3.41 -8.95 13.05
CA GLN A 137 -2.66 -8.56 11.86
C GLN A 137 -1.52 -9.57 11.59
N ASN A 138 -1.39 -10.03 10.34
CA ASN A 138 -0.42 -11.07 9.96
C ASN A 138 0.47 -10.64 8.78
N GLY A 139 1.19 -9.53 8.95
CA GLY A 139 2.07 -8.96 7.92
C GLY A 139 1.43 -7.77 7.19
N PRO A 140 2.14 -7.18 6.22
CA PRO A 140 1.64 -6.04 5.45
C PRO A 140 0.58 -6.44 4.42
N PRO A 141 -0.23 -5.49 3.93
CA PRO A 141 -1.10 -5.73 2.78
C PRO A 141 -0.26 -6.09 1.54
N SER A 142 -0.79 -6.97 0.69
CA SER A 142 -0.17 -7.34 -0.56
C SER A 142 -1.12 -7.06 -1.74
N PRO A 143 -0.74 -6.17 -2.68
CA PRO A 143 0.48 -5.35 -2.68
C PRO A 143 0.46 -4.26 -1.59
N THR A 144 1.61 -3.64 -1.30
CA THR A 144 1.74 -2.58 -0.28
C THR A 144 1.32 -1.18 -0.77
N SER A 145 1.20 -1.02 -2.08
CA SER A 145 0.75 0.20 -2.75
C SER A 145 0.12 -0.14 -4.09
N LEU A 146 -0.78 0.74 -4.57
CA LEU A 146 -1.49 0.57 -5.84
C LEU A 146 -1.68 1.90 -6.57
N SER A 147 -1.84 1.82 -7.90
CA SER A 147 -2.29 2.97 -8.68
C SER A 147 -3.79 3.19 -8.51
N VAL A 148 -4.27 4.42 -8.66
CA VAL A 148 -5.70 4.75 -8.64
C VAL A 148 -6.53 3.96 -9.67
N ASP A 149 -5.91 3.62 -10.82
CA ASP A 149 -6.56 2.88 -11.92
C ASP A 149 -6.28 1.37 -11.87
N ASP A 150 -5.60 0.89 -10.83
CA ASP A 150 -5.25 -0.52 -10.72
C ASP A 150 -6.45 -1.36 -10.29
N ILE A 151 -6.76 -2.39 -11.09
CA ILE A 151 -7.89 -3.30 -10.86
C ILE A 151 -7.52 -4.48 -9.94
N ARG A 152 -6.25 -4.62 -9.56
CA ARG A 152 -5.80 -5.72 -8.70
C ARG A 152 -6.42 -5.59 -7.31
N ASN A 153 -6.76 -6.75 -6.73
CA ASN A 153 -7.25 -6.80 -5.36
C ASN A 153 -6.09 -6.65 -4.37
N ILE A 154 -6.39 -5.96 -3.26
CA ILE A 154 -5.55 -5.85 -2.08
C ILE A 154 -5.88 -7.03 -1.17
N THR A 155 -4.87 -7.83 -0.85
CA THR A 155 -4.98 -8.89 0.15
C THR A 155 -4.50 -8.37 1.50
N LEU A 156 -5.35 -8.47 2.51
CA LEU A 156 -5.10 -8.05 3.89
C LEU A 156 -4.99 -9.30 4.76
N PRO A 157 -3.78 -9.74 5.12
CA PRO A 157 -3.59 -10.97 5.89
C PRO A 157 -3.94 -10.75 7.37
N VAL A 158 -4.93 -11.53 7.85
CA VAL A 158 -5.43 -11.44 9.23
C VAL A 158 -5.62 -12.84 9.79
N LYS A 159 -4.88 -13.16 10.86
CA LYS A 159 -5.01 -14.41 11.60
C LYS A 159 -6.29 -14.42 12.44
N HIS A 160 -6.89 -15.61 12.56
CA HIS A 160 -8.08 -15.84 13.39
C HIS A 160 -9.30 -14.98 13.00
N LEU A 161 -9.41 -14.60 11.72
CA LEU A 161 -10.56 -13.88 11.22
C LEU A 161 -11.75 -14.85 11.07
N PRO A 162 -12.87 -14.64 11.80
CA PRO A 162 -14.01 -15.55 11.74
C PRO A 162 -14.71 -15.50 10.39
N GLN A 163 -15.35 -16.61 10.00
CA GLN A 163 -16.19 -16.64 8.81
C GLN A 163 -17.40 -15.69 9.01
N PRO A 164 -17.73 -14.84 8.02
CA PRO A 164 -18.85 -13.92 8.14
C PRO A 164 -20.18 -14.67 8.18
N ASP A 165 -21.01 -14.35 9.18
CA ASP A 165 -22.36 -14.89 9.34
C ASP A 165 -23.30 -13.74 9.77
N GLY A 166 -24.21 -13.35 8.88
CA GLY A 166 -25.10 -12.19 9.07
C GLY A 166 -24.45 -10.82 8.88
N PHE A 167 -23.18 -10.76 8.45
CA PHE A 167 -22.47 -9.52 8.10
C PHE A 167 -21.48 -9.79 6.96
N SER A 168 -20.89 -8.73 6.38
CA SER A 168 -19.79 -8.83 5.41
C SER A 168 -18.60 -7.97 5.83
N TYR A 169 -17.42 -8.30 5.32
CA TYR A 169 -16.22 -7.49 5.55
C TYR A 169 -16.11 -6.36 4.54
N VAL A 170 -15.59 -5.22 4.98
CA VAL A 170 -15.45 -4.00 4.16
C VAL A 170 -14.06 -3.43 4.38
N CYS A 171 -13.37 -3.10 3.29
CA CYS A 171 -12.13 -2.35 3.34
C CYS A 171 -12.45 -0.86 3.29
N VAL A 172 -11.83 -0.08 4.17
CA VAL A 172 -12.06 1.36 4.30
C VAL A 172 -10.74 2.09 4.14
N PHE A 173 -10.67 3.05 3.22
CA PHE A 173 -9.51 3.91 2.99
C PHE A 173 -9.97 5.37 3.00
N GLY A 174 -9.56 6.12 4.04
CA GLY A 174 -10.10 7.45 4.29
C GLY A 174 -11.62 7.44 4.46
N SER A 175 -12.34 8.05 3.51
CA SER A 175 -13.82 8.07 3.45
C SER A 175 -14.42 7.09 2.43
N ALA A 176 -13.59 6.42 1.64
CA ALA A 176 -14.01 5.46 0.63
C ALA A 176 -14.09 4.05 1.24
N SER A 177 -14.98 3.21 0.70
CA SER A 177 -15.07 1.81 1.11
C SER A 177 -15.30 0.88 -0.09
N SER A 178 -14.81 -0.35 0.02
CA SER A 178 -15.04 -1.42 -0.94
C SER A 178 -15.45 -2.72 -0.25
N PRO A 179 -16.32 -3.53 -0.87
CA PRO A 179 -16.64 -4.86 -0.35
C PRO A 179 -15.39 -5.75 -0.30
N ALA A 180 -15.26 -6.55 0.76
CA ALA A 180 -14.17 -7.50 0.93
C ALA A 180 -14.67 -8.94 0.88
N SER A 181 -13.94 -9.77 0.14
CA SER A 181 -14.15 -11.21 0.08
C SER A 181 -13.34 -11.89 1.18
N TRP A 182 -14.01 -12.66 2.04
CA TRP A 182 -13.37 -13.41 3.11
C TRP A 182 -12.58 -14.60 2.59
N THR A 183 -11.45 -14.87 3.22
CA THR A 183 -10.58 -16.04 2.96
C THR A 183 -10.05 -16.58 4.29
N VAL A 184 -9.48 -17.79 4.28
CA VAL A 184 -8.88 -18.39 5.49
C VAL A 184 -7.67 -17.62 6.01
N ASP A 185 -6.96 -16.91 5.14
CA ASP A 185 -5.75 -16.16 5.48
C ASP A 185 -6.00 -14.66 5.74
N GLY A 186 -7.25 -14.19 5.59
CA GLY A 186 -7.62 -12.79 5.75
C GLY A 186 -8.75 -12.36 4.82
N VAL A 187 -8.60 -11.22 4.14
CA VAL A 187 -9.59 -10.74 3.16
C VAL A 187 -8.94 -10.24 1.88
N SER A 188 -9.72 -10.23 0.80
CA SER A 188 -9.35 -9.66 -0.50
C SER A 188 -10.40 -8.62 -0.91
N CYS A 189 -9.98 -7.38 -1.15
CA CYS A 189 -10.86 -6.28 -1.58
C CYS A 189 -10.24 -5.47 -2.70
N GLY A 190 -11.07 -4.91 -3.58
CA GLY A 190 -10.60 -3.94 -4.58
C GLY A 190 -10.24 -2.60 -3.92
N LEU A 191 -9.48 -1.77 -4.62
CA LEU A 191 -9.19 -0.41 -4.15
C LEU A 191 -10.51 0.36 -3.94
N PRO A 192 -10.76 0.95 -2.74
CA PRO A 192 -11.95 1.76 -2.52
C PRO A 192 -12.04 2.91 -3.50
N VAL A 193 -13.22 3.10 -4.10
CA VAL A 193 -13.44 4.16 -5.10
C VAL A 193 -13.31 5.53 -4.44
N LEU A 194 -12.23 6.24 -4.76
CA LEU A 194 -12.00 7.59 -4.30
C LEU A 194 -12.99 8.52 -5.02
N ARG A 195 -13.78 9.29 -4.27
CA ARG A 195 -14.86 10.14 -4.82
C ARG A 195 -14.36 11.36 -5.61
N SER A 196 -13.07 11.67 -5.53
CA SER A 196 -12.47 12.77 -6.28
C SER A 196 -12.10 12.28 -7.69
N SER A 197 -12.25 13.17 -8.68
CA SER A 197 -11.75 12.89 -10.03
C SER A 197 -10.24 12.61 -9.95
N ALA A 198 -9.74 11.68 -10.77
CA ALA A 198 -8.30 11.40 -10.82
C ALA A 198 -7.47 12.66 -11.15
N ALA A 199 -8.07 13.73 -11.68
CA ALA A 199 -7.37 14.99 -11.94
C ALA A 199 -7.12 15.84 -10.68
N ASP A 200 -7.94 15.68 -9.64
CA ASP A 200 -7.85 16.50 -8.40
C ASP A 200 -7.06 15.82 -7.28
N LEU A 201 -6.66 14.55 -7.47
CA LEU A 201 -5.91 13.80 -6.48
C LEU A 201 -4.41 14.15 -6.57
N PRO A 202 -3.73 14.39 -5.43
CA PRO A 202 -2.28 14.60 -5.43
C PRO A 202 -1.54 13.36 -5.99
N PRO A 203 -0.26 13.51 -6.39
CA PRO A 203 0.51 12.45 -7.05
C PRO A 203 0.61 11.15 -6.23
N SER A 204 0.58 11.27 -4.91
CA SER A 204 0.52 10.13 -3.99
C SER A 204 -0.26 10.50 -2.72
N ILE A 205 -1.12 9.59 -2.28
CA ILE A 205 -1.90 9.69 -1.05
C ILE A 205 -1.54 8.51 -0.17
N THR A 206 -1.15 8.78 1.08
CA THR A 206 -0.95 7.73 2.08
C THR A 206 -1.95 7.94 3.21
N ASP A 207 -2.75 6.92 3.49
CA ASP A 207 -3.76 6.94 4.55
C ASP A 207 -3.91 5.54 5.18
N SER A 208 -4.69 5.43 6.25
CA SER A 208 -4.97 4.17 6.95
C SER A 208 -6.04 3.36 6.21
N LEU A 209 -5.60 2.27 5.57
CA LEU A 209 -6.44 1.19 5.07
C LEU A 209 -6.85 0.29 6.24
N ALA A 210 -8.13 0.33 6.59
CA ALA A 210 -8.70 -0.45 7.68
C ALA A 210 -9.64 -1.54 7.17
N LEU A 211 -9.69 -2.65 7.91
CA LEU A 211 -10.72 -3.66 7.77
C LEU A 211 -11.83 -3.43 8.78
N SER A 212 -13.07 -3.31 8.33
CA SER A 212 -14.27 -3.22 9.16
C SER A 212 -15.35 -4.20 8.70
N THR A 213 -16.52 -4.14 9.33
CA THR A 213 -17.69 -4.94 8.95
C THR A 213 -18.79 -4.05 8.38
N SER A 214 -19.75 -4.64 7.67
CA SER A 214 -20.90 -3.92 7.12
C SER A 214 -21.86 -3.37 8.17
N ILE A 215 -21.71 -3.77 9.44
CA ILE A 215 -22.60 -3.40 10.54
C ILE A 215 -21.90 -2.56 11.62
N SER A 216 -20.59 -2.32 11.48
CA SER A 216 -19.80 -1.57 12.46
C SER A 216 -18.67 -0.79 11.81
N SER A 217 -18.38 0.39 12.34
CA SER A 217 -17.20 1.20 11.99
C SER A 217 -15.95 0.81 12.77
N TYR A 218 -16.02 -0.22 13.62
CA TYR A 218 -14.84 -0.71 14.34
C TYR A 218 -13.77 -1.21 13.36
N ARG A 219 -12.55 -0.73 13.55
CA ARG A 219 -11.38 -1.02 12.70
C ARG A 219 -10.65 -2.22 13.31
N ILE A 220 -10.77 -3.38 12.66
CA ILE A 220 -10.26 -4.67 13.12
C ILE A 220 -8.74 -4.72 13.00
N VAL A 221 -8.23 -4.32 11.83
CA VAL A 221 -6.81 -4.12 11.54
C VAL A 221 -6.66 -2.86 10.70
N GLU A 222 -5.49 -2.22 10.79
CA GLU A 222 -5.20 -0.97 10.09
C GLU A 222 -3.75 -0.96 9.58
N HIS A 223 -3.56 -0.44 8.38
CA HIS A 223 -2.25 -0.30 7.75
C HIS A 223 -2.11 1.03 7.03
N ASN A 224 -0.92 1.60 7.07
CA ASN A 224 -0.57 2.68 6.16
C ASN A 224 -0.48 2.11 4.75
N PHE A 225 -1.29 2.63 3.85
CA PHE A 225 -1.36 2.19 2.46
C PHE A 225 -1.22 3.40 1.54
N THR A 226 -0.45 3.24 0.46
CA THR A 226 -0.17 4.33 -0.48
C THR A 226 -0.87 4.08 -1.81
N VAL A 227 -1.69 5.04 -2.22
CA VAL A 227 -2.30 5.11 -3.55
C VAL A 227 -1.58 6.18 -4.35
N TYR A 228 -1.03 5.82 -5.52
CA TYR A 228 -0.38 6.78 -6.40
C TYR A 228 -1.22 7.03 -7.66
N ASN A 229 -1.17 8.26 -8.14
CA ASN A 229 -1.91 8.69 -9.30
C ASN A 229 -0.94 9.04 -10.44
N CYS A 230 -0.74 8.10 -11.36
CA CYS A 230 0.11 8.34 -12.53
C CYS A 230 -0.46 9.42 -13.44
N GLY A 231 -1.79 9.60 -13.47
CA GLY A 231 -2.46 10.65 -14.24
C GLY A 231 -2.15 12.07 -13.79
N ALA A 232 -1.79 12.27 -12.53
CA ALA A 232 -1.31 13.58 -12.04
C ALA A 232 0.02 14.01 -12.69
N PHE A 233 0.75 13.09 -13.32
CA PHE A 233 1.97 13.37 -14.07
C PHE A 233 1.74 13.43 -15.59
N MET A 234 0.50 13.20 -16.07
CA MET A 234 0.12 13.20 -17.49
C MET A 234 -0.17 14.60 -18.07
N THR A 235 0.46 15.66 -17.56
CA THR A 235 0.40 16.98 -18.23
C THR A 235 1.44 17.12 -19.35
N ASP A 236 2.44 16.24 -19.44
CA ASP A 236 3.54 16.39 -20.42
C ASP A 236 3.65 15.26 -21.47
N CYS A 237 2.84 14.21 -21.42
CA CYS A 237 2.80 13.21 -22.49
C CYS A 237 1.44 12.50 -22.52
N PHE A 238 0.92 12.30 -23.74
CA PHE A 238 -0.19 11.43 -24.15
C PHE A 238 -1.60 12.05 -24.28
N GLN A 239 -1.93 12.53 -25.49
CA GLN A 239 -3.30 12.42 -26.00
C GLN A 239 -3.47 11.06 -26.71
N PRO A 240 -4.44 10.20 -26.33
CA PRO A 240 -4.54 8.81 -26.75
C PRO A 240 -5.28 8.59 -28.09
N GLU A 241 -5.28 9.55 -29.02
CA GLU A 241 -6.08 9.45 -30.26
C GLU A 241 -5.30 9.44 -31.58
N PHE A 242 -3.98 9.57 -31.59
CA PHE A 242 -3.22 9.60 -32.86
C PHE A 242 -2.17 8.49 -32.97
N PHE A 243 -2.61 7.30 -33.41
CA PHE A 243 -1.75 6.28 -34.00
C PHE A 243 -1.32 6.67 -35.44
N GLN A 244 -0.67 7.82 -35.58
CA GLN A 244 0.18 8.16 -36.73
C GLN A 244 1.47 8.78 -36.19
N ALA A 245 2.27 7.97 -35.50
CA ALA A 245 3.53 8.41 -34.87
C ALA A 245 4.67 8.66 -35.88
N MET A 246 4.37 8.98 -37.14
CA MET A 246 5.37 9.30 -38.15
C MET A 246 4.87 10.42 -39.05
N VAL A 247 5.45 11.60 -38.90
CA VAL A 247 5.30 12.72 -39.83
C VAL A 247 6.42 12.60 -40.86
N LYS A 248 6.07 12.41 -42.13
CA LYS A 248 7.02 12.39 -43.25
C LYS A 248 6.93 13.71 -44.00
N CYS A 249 8.01 14.48 -44.01
CA CYS A 249 8.13 15.66 -44.85
C CYS A 249 8.21 15.28 -46.33
N GLU A 250 7.72 16.15 -47.20
CA GLU A 250 7.98 16.06 -48.63
C GLU A 250 9.49 16.26 -48.91
N ALA A 251 9.97 15.78 -50.06
CA ALA A 251 11.37 15.92 -50.43
C ALA A 251 11.72 17.40 -50.66
N ILE A 252 12.59 17.95 -49.82
CA ILE A 252 13.05 19.34 -49.92
C ILE A 252 14.51 19.33 -50.37
N LYS A 253 14.81 20.07 -51.44
CA LYS A 253 16.18 20.32 -51.87
C LYS A 253 16.77 21.48 -51.08
N LEU A 254 17.69 21.20 -50.18
CA LEU A 254 18.39 22.19 -49.39
C LEU A 254 19.61 22.71 -50.15
N ASN A 255 19.79 24.03 -50.18
CA ASN A 255 20.98 24.67 -50.73
C ASN A 255 21.75 25.31 -49.57
N TYR A 256 22.98 24.88 -49.34
CA TYR A 256 23.80 25.36 -48.23
C TYR A 256 25.16 25.83 -48.79
N PRO A 257 25.84 26.79 -48.13
CA PRO A 257 27.04 27.39 -48.68
C PRO A 257 28.13 26.34 -48.93
N ASP A 258 28.57 26.28 -50.19
CA ASP A 258 29.28 25.17 -50.85
C ASP A 258 30.68 24.80 -50.31
N LEU A 259 31.09 25.32 -49.16
CA LEU A 259 32.47 25.16 -48.65
C LEU A 259 32.61 24.10 -47.56
N LEU A 260 31.52 23.50 -47.06
CA LEU A 260 31.56 22.51 -45.98
C LEU A 260 31.05 21.13 -46.43
N PRO A 261 31.73 20.03 -46.04
CA PRO A 261 31.31 18.68 -46.43
C PRO A 261 30.03 18.22 -45.72
N ASN A 262 29.80 18.71 -44.50
CA ASN A 262 28.56 18.56 -43.74
C ASN A 262 28.33 19.78 -42.84
N ILE A 263 27.07 20.02 -42.49
CA ILE A 263 26.63 20.99 -41.49
C ILE A 263 25.55 20.35 -40.63
N THR A 264 25.43 20.78 -39.39
CA THR A 264 24.29 20.44 -38.53
C THR A 264 23.38 21.66 -38.43
N ALA A 265 22.10 21.49 -38.70
CA ALA A 265 21.10 22.54 -38.64
C ALA A 265 19.93 22.12 -37.75
N PRO A 266 19.31 23.06 -37.00
CA PRO A 266 18.08 22.77 -36.26
C PRO A 266 16.93 22.57 -37.23
N LEU A 267 16.18 21.49 -37.06
CA LEU A 267 14.92 21.23 -37.72
C LEU A 267 13.80 21.40 -36.70
N GLU A 268 12.89 22.33 -36.99
CA GLU A 268 11.73 22.62 -36.14
C GLU A 268 10.46 22.06 -36.77
N PHE A 269 9.73 21.26 -36.00
CA PHE A 269 8.40 20.82 -36.38
C PHE A 269 7.39 21.84 -35.88
N ILE A 270 6.75 22.56 -36.81
CA ILE A 270 5.89 23.70 -36.51
C ILE A 270 4.46 23.38 -36.96
N HIS A 271 3.47 23.74 -36.15
CA HIS A 271 2.05 23.71 -36.52
C HIS A 271 1.43 25.08 -36.24
N GLY A 272 1.03 25.79 -37.30
CA GLY A 272 0.61 27.18 -37.19
C GLY A 272 1.80 28.09 -36.84
N ASN A 273 1.78 28.69 -35.65
CA ASN A 273 2.87 29.53 -35.12
C ASN A 273 3.65 28.88 -33.98
N ASP A 274 3.27 27.67 -33.56
CA ASP A 274 3.87 26.99 -32.41
C ASP A 274 4.89 25.95 -32.86
N VAL A 275 6.08 25.99 -32.25
CA VAL A 275 7.10 24.96 -32.42
C VAL A 275 6.73 23.77 -31.53
N ILE A 276 6.35 22.66 -32.15
CA ILE A 276 5.98 21.41 -31.49
C ILE A 276 7.24 20.67 -31.02
N ASP A 277 8.29 20.62 -31.84
CA ASP A 277 9.54 19.92 -31.52
C ASP A 277 10.74 20.52 -32.25
N ARG A 278 11.94 20.34 -31.71
CA ARG A 278 13.21 20.75 -32.32
C ARG A 278 14.22 19.61 -32.24
N THR A 279 14.78 19.25 -33.38
CA THR A 279 15.87 18.28 -33.48
C THR A 279 17.03 18.82 -34.31
N GLU A 280 18.17 18.14 -34.31
CA GLU A 280 19.34 18.50 -35.11
C GLU A 280 19.47 17.54 -36.29
N VAL A 281 19.58 18.07 -37.51
CA VAL A 281 19.77 17.28 -38.72
C VAL A 281 21.12 17.60 -39.37
N SER A 282 21.79 16.55 -39.84
CA SER A 282 23.04 16.70 -40.60
C SER A 282 22.74 16.78 -42.09
N ILE A 283 23.08 17.92 -42.70
CA ILE A 283 23.00 18.15 -44.14
C ILE A 283 24.40 17.96 -44.72
N TYR A 284 24.55 17.19 -45.80
CA TYR A 284 25.85 16.82 -46.34
C TYR A 284 25.84 16.71 -47.86
N SER A 285 27.03 16.75 -48.45
CA SER A 285 27.24 16.56 -49.90
C SER A 285 28.26 15.45 -50.13
N CYS A 286 27.84 14.36 -50.78
CA CYS A 286 28.70 13.21 -51.08
C CYS A 286 29.98 13.63 -51.83
N SER A 287 29.89 14.57 -52.76
CA SER A 287 31.05 15.04 -53.54
C SER A 287 32.06 15.85 -52.74
N LEU A 288 31.65 16.44 -51.61
CA LEU A 288 32.55 17.18 -50.71
C LEU A 288 33.06 16.31 -49.56
N LEU A 289 32.31 15.28 -49.17
CA LEU A 289 32.71 14.32 -48.14
C LEU A 289 33.91 13.45 -48.55
N ALA A 290 34.01 13.10 -49.83
CA ALA A 290 35.06 12.24 -50.33
C ALA A 290 35.50 12.63 -51.75
N GLY A 291 36.81 12.86 -51.91
CA GLY A 291 37.44 13.16 -53.20
C GLY A 291 37.97 11.92 -53.95
N ASP A 292 38.07 10.78 -53.28
CA ASP A 292 38.59 9.53 -53.85
C ASP A 292 37.68 8.34 -53.54
N CYS A 293 37.85 7.26 -54.32
CA CYS A 293 37.03 6.06 -54.22
C CYS A 293 37.07 5.45 -52.81
N SER A 294 38.25 5.33 -52.20
CA SER A 294 38.40 4.68 -50.90
C SER A 294 37.72 5.46 -49.78
N SER A 295 37.85 6.79 -49.80
CA SER A 295 37.15 7.69 -48.88
C SER A 295 35.62 7.67 -49.09
N CYS A 296 35.15 7.53 -50.33
CA CYS A 296 33.72 7.47 -50.63
C CYS A 296 33.10 6.13 -50.18
N VAL A 297 33.79 5.01 -50.42
CA VAL A 297 33.38 3.69 -49.93
C VAL A 297 33.33 3.68 -48.41
N PHE A 298 34.31 4.30 -47.73
CA PHE A 298 34.27 4.47 -46.28
C PHE A 298 33.09 5.33 -45.80
N ALA A 299 32.73 6.38 -46.55
CA ALA A 299 31.60 7.26 -46.23
C ALA A 299 30.21 6.63 -46.51
N SER A 300 30.14 5.58 -47.33
CA SER A 300 28.88 4.95 -47.77
C SER A 300 28.02 4.41 -46.61
N ALA A 301 28.65 3.77 -45.62
CA ALA A 301 27.96 3.15 -44.49
C ALA A 301 27.25 4.15 -43.57
N ARG A 302 27.69 5.42 -43.54
CA ARG A 302 27.10 6.48 -42.70
C ARG A 302 26.20 7.43 -43.48
N TRP A 303 26.56 7.73 -44.72
CA TRP A 303 25.96 8.80 -45.51
C TRP A 303 25.26 8.32 -46.79
N GLY A 304 25.15 7.00 -47.02
CA GLY A 304 24.43 6.44 -48.17
C GLY A 304 25.04 6.78 -49.55
N CYS A 305 26.26 7.32 -49.59
CA CYS A 305 26.93 7.72 -50.82
C CYS A 305 27.53 6.51 -51.56
N SER A 306 27.65 6.60 -52.89
CA SER A 306 28.31 5.59 -53.73
C SER A 306 29.32 6.25 -54.70
N TRP A 307 30.35 5.51 -55.10
CA TRP A 307 31.34 5.99 -56.07
C TRP A 307 30.93 5.58 -57.48
N CYS A 308 30.66 6.55 -58.36
CA CYS A 308 30.35 6.29 -59.76
C CYS A 308 30.85 7.43 -60.65
N SER A 309 31.23 7.11 -61.89
CA SER A 309 31.66 8.11 -62.89
C SER A 309 32.78 9.05 -62.39
N GLY A 310 33.70 8.55 -61.54
CA GLY A 310 34.83 9.31 -61.01
C GLY A 310 34.47 10.33 -59.92
N ARG A 311 33.26 10.27 -59.34
CA ARG A 311 32.85 11.12 -58.22
C ARG A 311 32.05 10.34 -57.18
N CYS A 312 32.05 10.83 -55.95
CA CYS A 312 31.14 10.35 -54.90
C CYS A 312 29.77 11.03 -55.03
N SER A 313 28.69 10.26 -55.17
CA SER A 313 27.34 10.75 -55.42
C SER A 313 26.26 9.86 -54.79
N HIS A 314 25.06 10.43 -54.57
CA HIS A 314 23.87 9.68 -54.18
C HIS A 314 23.07 9.17 -55.39
N ASP A 315 23.20 9.85 -56.54
CA ASP A 315 22.46 9.56 -57.78
C ASP A 315 23.25 8.61 -58.70
N CYS A 316 23.67 7.46 -58.17
CA CYS A 316 24.34 6.44 -58.99
C CYS A 316 23.30 5.53 -59.66
N PRO A 317 23.36 5.32 -60.99
CA PRO A 317 22.33 4.60 -61.76
C PRO A 317 22.22 3.10 -61.43
N GLN A 318 23.16 2.52 -60.68
CA GLN A 318 23.01 1.23 -60.00
C GLN A 318 23.70 1.25 -58.61
N PRO A 319 23.05 0.75 -57.54
CA PRO A 319 23.69 0.56 -56.25
C PRO A 319 24.59 -0.68 -56.33
N SER A 320 25.90 -0.49 -56.46
CA SER A 320 26.86 -1.60 -56.48
C SER A 320 27.17 -2.02 -55.05
N GLU A 321 26.67 -3.19 -54.63
CA GLU A 321 27.00 -3.77 -53.32
C GLU A 321 28.50 -4.10 -53.15
N ASP A 322 29.32 -4.01 -54.20
CA ASP A 322 30.77 -4.18 -54.12
C ASP A 322 31.50 -3.15 -55.02
N VAL A 323 31.71 -1.93 -54.51
CA VAL A 323 32.60 -0.94 -55.18
C VAL A 323 34.06 -1.37 -54.96
N ILE A 324 34.67 -1.96 -55.99
CA ILE A 324 36.11 -2.26 -55.98
C ILE A 324 36.87 -1.02 -56.46
N CYS A 325 37.60 -0.38 -55.56
CA CYS A 325 38.48 0.73 -55.91
C CYS A 325 39.75 0.24 -56.62
N ASP A 326 40.26 1.07 -57.53
CA ASP A 326 41.53 0.83 -58.21
C ASP A 326 42.71 0.73 -57.23
N ARG A 327 43.85 0.22 -57.72
CA ARG A 327 45.03 -0.10 -56.90
C ARG A 327 45.48 1.08 -56.03
N PRO A 328 45.75 0.86 -54.72
CA PRO A 328 46.14 1.93 -53.81
C PRO A 328 47.49 2.54 -54.20
N GLN A 329 47.61 3.86 -54.06
CA GLN A 329 48.85 4.60 -54.27
C GLN A 329 49.55 4.82 -52.93
N ILE A 330 50.79 4.34 -52.80
CA ILE A 330 51.62 4.62 -51.62
C ILE A 330 52.30 5.97 -51.83
N VAL A 331 51.80 7.00 -51.13
CA VAL A 331 52.37 8.36 -51.22
C VAL A 331 53.64 8.50 -50.36
N SER A 332 53.71 7.82 -49.21
CA SER A 332 54.91 7.78 -48.37
C SER A 332 54.90 6.63 -47.37
N VAL A 333 56.08 6.20 -46.92
CA VAL A 333 56.27 5.23 -45.82
C VAL A 333 57.22 5.84 -44.79
N ARG A 334 56.87 5.80 -43.49
CA ARG A 334 57.72 6.30 -42.40
C ARG A 334 57.73 5.34 -41.20
N PRO A 335 58.91 5.09 -40.58
CA PRO A 335 60.23 5.57 -40.98
C PRO A 335 60.73 4.87 -42.26
N PRO A 336 61.45 5.57 -43.15
CA PRO A 336 61.91 5.00 -44.43
C PRO A 336 62.96 3.89 -44.25
N ASN A 337 63.61 3.80 -43.08
CA ASN A 337 64.62 2.79 -42.78
C ASN A 337 64.23 2.02 -41.51
N ALA A 338 64.02 0.71 -41.63
CA ALA A 338 64.04 -0.22 -40.51
C ALA A 338 65.45 -0.81 -40.37
N ILE A 339 66.05 -0.73 -39.18
CA ILE A 339 67.32 -1.41 -38.90
C ILE A 339 67.01 -2.90 -38.74
N ILE A 340 67.46 -3.72 -39.69
CA ILE A 340 67.41 -5.18 -39.54
C ILE A 340 68.57 -5.56 -38.62
N HIS A 341 68.29 -5.91 -37.36
CA HIS A 341 69.28 -6.56 -36.52
C HIS A 341 69.52 -7.99 -37.03
N PRO A 342 70.76 -8.40 -37.31
CA PRO A 342 71.05 -9.79 -37.64
C PRO A 342 70.74 -10.69 -36.44
N ILE A 343 69.94 -11.73 -36.67
CA ILE A 343 69.66 -12.79 -35.70
C ILE A 343 70.98 -13.52 -35.43
N PRO A 344 71.51 -13.56 -34.18
CA PRO A 344 72.72 -14.33 -33.90
C PRO A 344 72.42 -15.83 -33.97
N PRO A 345 73.35 -16.66 -34.48
CA PRO A 345 73.13 -18.10 -34.56
C PRO A 345 73.03 -18.70 -33.15
N SER A 346 72.03 -19.54 -32.96
CA SER A 346 71.79 -20.33 -31.76
C SER A 346 72.98 -21.24 -31.46
N GLY A 347 73.80 -20.86 -30.48
CA GLY A 347 74.86 -21.68 -29.90
C GLY A 347 74.72 -21.74 -28.38
N HIS A 348 74.40 -22.92 -27.86
CA HIS A 348 74.35 -23.24 -26.44
C HIS A 348 75.69 -22.96 -25.74
N ALA A 349 75.68 -22.13 -24.68
CA ALA A 349 76.42 -22.41 -23.44
C ALA A 349 76.14 -21.33 -22.36
N ASN A 350 75.27 -21.72 -21.42
CA ASN A 350 75.40 -21.56 -19.97
C ASN A 350 76.34 -20.46 -19.43
N LYS A 351 75.78 -19.39 -18.85
CA LYS A 351 76.32 -18.76 -17.62
C LYS A 351 75.29 -17.89 -16.90
N THR A 352 75.15 -18.26 -15.64
CA THR A 352 74.39 -17.79 -14.48
C THR A 352 74.51 -16.29 -14.13
N SER A 353 73.45 -15.79 -13.47
CA SER A 353 73.41 -14.62 -12.54
C SER A 353 73.41 -13.24 -13.23
N GLN A 354 72.56 -12.24 -12.89
CA GLN A 354 71.85 -11.93 -11.65
C GLN A 354 70.78 -10.83 -11.95
N ARG A 355 69.68 -10.83 -11.19
CA ARG A 355 68.55 -9.87 -11.25
C ARG A 355 68.97 -8.41 -11.05
N LYS A 356 68.21 -7.48 -11.67
CA LYS A 356 67.63 -6.31 -10.99
C LYS A 356 66.49 -5.68 -11.80
N LEU A 357 65.30 -5.63 -11.18
CA LEU A 357 64.25 -4.65 -11.49
C LEU A 357 64.73 -3.27 -11.01
N ASN A 358 64.33 -2.19 -11.70
CA ASN A 358 63.61 -1.09 -11.06
C ASN A 358 63.11 -0.02 -12.03
N CYS A 359 61.92 0.48 -11.67
CA CYS A 359 61.10 1.60 -12.16
C CYS A 359 60.39 1.39 -13.51
#